data_AF-A0A7C2MDE5-F1
#
_entry.id   AF-A0A7C2MDE5-F1
#
_cell.length_a   1.000
_cell.length_b   1.000
_cell.length_c   1.000
_cell.angle_alpha   90.00
_cell.angle_beta   90.00
_cell.angle_gamma   90.00
#
_symmetry.space_group_name_H-M   'P 1'
#
loop_
_entity.id
_entity.type
_entity.pdbx_description
1 polymer ?
#
loop_
_entity_poly.entity_id
_entity_poly.type
_entity_poly.pdbx_seq_one_letter_code
_entity_poly.pdbx_strand_id
1 'polypeptide(L)'
;LGMECAIIELSRNIIKLEGANSSEFDPQTPFPVIDLLPEQKKIEVKGGTMRLGTYSCKLEKDSLAFQVYNQTTIHERHRHRYEFNNLFKKDLSKNGIRFSGVNHDLNLVEIVELTNHPWFIGVQFHPEFKSRPNRAHPLFREFIKAAMKNSH
;
A
#
# COMPACT_ATOMS: atom_id res chain seq x y z
N LEU A 1 -3.33 6.02 3.83
CA LEU A 1 -4.74 6.27 3.43
C LEU A 1 -5.07 5.92 1.98
N GLY A 2 -4.41 6.45 0.94
CA GLY A 2 -4.80 6.14 -0.46
C GLY A 2 -4.80 4.63 -0.78
N MET A 3 -3.74 3.92 -0.41
CA MET A 3 -3.66 2.46 -0.52
C MET A 3 -4.72 1.74 0.32
N GLU A 4 -4.97 2.22 1.54
CA GLU A 4 -5.96 1.63 2.46
C GLU A 4 -7.37 1.69 1.87
N CYS A 5 -7.78 2.84 1.31
CA CYS A 5 -9.05 2.98 0.64
C CYS A 5 -9.19 2.04 -0.57
N ALA A 6 -8.13 1.90 -1.37
CA ALA A 6 -8.10 0.95 -2.47
C ALA A 6 -8.30 -0.49 -1.98
N ILE A 7 -7.59 -0.92 -0.93
CA ILE A 7 -7.76 -2.26 -0.37
C ILE A 7 -9.18 -2.47 0.14
N ILE A 8 -9.76 -1.49 0.85
CA ILE A 8 -11.15 -1.58 1.33
C ILE A 8 -12.14 -1.76 0.17
N GLU A 9 -12.01 -0.97 -0.89
CA GLU A 9 -12.88 -1.06 -2.08
C GLU A 9 -12.75 -2.44 -2.74
N LEU A 10 -11.52 -2.89 -2.99
CA LEU A 10 -11.24 -4.16 -3.64
C LEU A 10 -11.72 -5.33 -2.78
N SER A 11 -11.57 -5.23 -1.46
CA SER A 11 -12.09 -6.21 -0.50
C SER A 11 -13.61 -6.34 -0.58
N ARG A 12 -14.34 -5.23 -0.67
CA ARG A 12 -15.80 -5.26 -0.77
C ARG A 12 -16.26 -5.78 -2.13
N ASN A 13 -15.66 -5.30 -3.21
CA ASN A 13 -16.23 -5.44 -4.54
C ASN A 13 -15.67 -6.62 -5.33
N ILE A 14 -14.40 -6.96 -5.15
CA ILE A 14 -13.77 -8.08 -5.87
C ILE A 14 -13.95 -9.39 -5.10
N ILE A 15 -13.54 -9.43 -3.83
CA ILE A 15 -13.59 -10.66 -3.02
C ILE A 15 -14.89 -10.80 -2.21
N LYS A 16 -15.83 -9.86 -2.36
CA LYS A 16 -17.18 -9.90 -1.76
C LYS A 16 -17.21 -9.95 -0.22
N LEU A 17 -16.24 -9.31 0.43
CA LEU A 17 -16.27 -9.11 1.88
C LEU A 17 -17.11 -7.87 2.21
N GLU A 18 -18.43 -8.04 2.19
CA GLU A 18 -19.36 -6.98 2.56
C GLU A 18 -19.08 -6.50 3.99
N GLY A 19 -18.90 -5.19 4.15
CA GLY A 19 -18.52 -4.59 5.45
C GLY A 19 -17.01 -4.53 5.70
N ALA A 20 -16.13 -5.00 4.81
CA ALA A 20 -14.69 -4.83 4.98
C ALA A 20 -14.29 -3.38 5.17
N ASN A 21 -13.42 -3.07 6.12
CA ASN A 21 -13.07 -1.70 6.45
C ASN A 21 -11.70 -1.60 7.13
N SER A 22 -11.29 -0.35 7.41
CA SER A 22 -10.25 -0.08 8.40
C SER A 22 -10.85 -0.08 9.80
N SER A 23 -10.17 -0.71 10.76
CA SER A 23 -10.52 -0.58 12.17
C SER A 23 -10.38 0.86 12.70
N GLU A 24 -9.70 1.74 11.94
CA GLU A 24 -9.69 3.18 12.19
C GLU A 24 -11.06 3.82 12.01
N PHE A 25 -11.79 3.41 10.97
CA PHE A 25 -13.07 4.03 10.59
C PHE A 25 -14.26 3.28 11.16
N ASP A 26 -14.15 1.95 11.22
CA ASP A 26 -15.17 1.07 11.78
C ASP A 26 -14.49 0.01 12.64
N PRO A 27 -14.34 0.26 13.95
CA PRO A 27 -13.74 -0.70 14.87
C PRO A 27 -14.52 -2.02 15.00
N GLN A 28 -15.78 -2.07 14.53
CA GLN A 28 -16.66 -3.24 14.60
C GLN A 28 -16.77 -3.96 13.25
N THR A 29 -15.98 -3.56 12.24
CA THR A 29 -16.00 -4.22 10.94
C THR A 29 -15.78 -5.73 11.09
N PRO A 30 -16.61 -6.57 10.43
CA PRO A 30 -16.39 -8.02 10.44
C PRO A 30 -15.11 -8.41 9.70
N PHE A 31 -14.59 -7.54 8.83
CA PHE A 31 -13.39 -7.79 8.03
C PHE A 31 -12.41 -6.60 8.11
N PRO A 32 -11.56 -6.54 9.15
CA PRO A 32 -10.58 -5.47 9.35
C PRO A 32 -9.38 -5.69 8.41
N VAL A 33 -9.56 -5.34 7.14
CA VAL A 33 -8.55 -5.49 6.08
C VAL A 33 -7.40 -4.50 6.24
N ILE A 34 -7.67 -3.38 6.92
CA ILE A 34 -6.68 -2.43 7.42
C ILE A 34 -6.82 -2.40 8.95
N ASP A 35 -5.73 -2.60 9.68
CA ASP A 35 -5.76 -2.72 11.12
C ASP A 35 -4.42 -2.34 11.76
N LEU A 36 -4.41 -2.13 13.08
CA LEU A 36 -3.17 -2.08 13.85
C LEU A 36 -2.54 -3.48 13.91
N LEU A 37 -1.21 -3.54 13.97
CA LEU A 37 -0.53 -4.82 14.19
C LEU A 37 -0.95 -5.43 15.53
N PRO A 38 -1.06 -6.77 15.65
CA PRO A 38 -1.48 -7.42 16.88
C PRO A 38 -0.68 -6.98 18.11
N GLU A 39 0.63 -6.79 17.96
CA GLU A 39 1.54 -6.33 19.01
C GLU A 39 1.23 -4.89 19.44
N GLN A 40 0.76 -4.07 18.50
CA GLN A 40 0.42 -2.66 18.71
C GLN A 40 -0.93 -2.45 19.39
N LYS A 41 -1.86 -3.42 19.29
CA LYS A 41 -3.19 -3.33 19.93
C LYS A 41 -3.13 -3.27 21.46
N LYS A 42 -2.03 -3.73 22.07
CA LYS A 42 -1.81 -3.68 23.52
C LYS A 42 -1.16 -2.39 23.99
N ILE A 43 -0.80 -1.49 23.07
CA ILE A 43 -0.12 -0.23 23.41
C ILE A 43 -1.17 0.84 23.71
N GLU A 44 -1.38 1.13 24.98
CA GLU A 44 -2.33 2.18 25.43
C GLU A 44 -1.80 3.60 25.20
N VAL A 45 -0.50 3.76 24.96
CA VAL A 45 0.15 5.06 24.76
C VAL A 45 -0.17 5.60 23.36
N LYS A 46 -0.94 6.70 23.30
CA LYS A 46 -1.19 7.45 22.06
C LYS A 46 0.13 7.83 21.39
N GLY A 47 0.38 7.24 20.21
CA GLY A 47 1.58 7.51 19.40
C GLY A 47 2.59 6.35 19.35
N GLY A 48 2.51 5.37 20.25
CA GLY A 48 3.44 4.23 20.28
C GLY A 48 3.34 3.25 19.10
N THR A 49 2.33 3.41 18.25
CA THR A 49 2.07 2.57 17.07
C THR A 49 2.44 3.25 15.75
N MET A 50 2.92 4.50 15.77
CA MET A 50 3.23 5.26 14.57
C MET A 50 4.50 4.74 13.89
N ARG A 51 4.39 4.34 12.63
CA ARG A 51 5.55 4.20 11.74
C ARG A 51 5.94 5.58 11.24
N LEU A 52 7.10 6.06 11.67
CA LEU A 52 7.60 7.38 11.34
C LEU A 52 9.03 7.29 10.81
N GLY A 53 9.28 7.86 9.64
CA GLY A 53 10.61 7.94 9.06
C GLY A 53 10.79 7.00 7.87
N THR A 54 12.04 6.64 7.58
CA THR A 54 12.39 5.90 6.37
C THR A 54 12.42 4.41 6.63
N TYR A 55 11.71 3.62 5.82
CA TYR A 55 11.70 2.16 5.88
C TYR A 55 12.05 1.57 4.51
N SER A 56 12.64 0.37 4.53
CA SER A 56 12.94 -0.41 3.34
C SER A 56 11.66 -1.01 2.74
N CYS A 57 11.64 -1.15 1.42
CA CYS A 57 10.61 -1.86 0.69
C CYS A 57 11.29 -2.62 -0.46
N LYS A 58 11.13 -3.95 -0.47
CA LYS A 58 11.67 -4.81 -1.51
C LYS A 58 10.62 -5.01 -2.59
N LEU A 59 11.02 -4.78 -3.84
CA LEU A 59 10.14 -4.80 -5.01
C LEU A 59 10.23 -6.14 -5.74
N GLU A 60 9.08 -6.65 -6.20
CA GLU A 60 9.03 -7.79 -7.11
C GLU A 60 9.51 -7.40 -8.52
N LYS A 61 10.46 -8.14 -9.10
CA LYS A 61 11.14 -7.77 -10.36
C LYS A 61 10.19 -7.58 -11.55
N ASP A 62 9.09 -8.32 -11.61
CA ASP A 62 8.15 -8.27 -12.73
C ASP A 62 6.98 -7.32 -12.48
N SER A 63 7.08 -6.44 -11.47
CA SER A 63 6.02 -5.50 -11.09
C SER A 63 6.13 -4.16 -11.80
N LEU A 64 5.02 -3.42 -11.85
CA LEU A 64 5.03 -2.05 -12.35
C LEU A 64 5.88 -1.15 -11.43
N ALA A 65 5.83 -1.36 -10.11
CA ALA A 65 6.69 -0.65 -9.17
C ALA A 65 8.17 -0.85 -9.49
N PHE A 66 8.62 -2.07 -9.78
CA PHE A 66 10.02 -2.30 -10.18
C PHE A 66 10.38 -1.58 -11.46
N GLN A 67 9.49 -1.56 -12.47
CA GLN A 67 9.72 -0.81 -13.71
C GLN A 67 9.83 0.69 -13.47
N VAL A 68 9.03 1.24 -12.55
CA VAL A 68 9.02 2.67 -12.20
C VAL A 68 10.29 3.09 -11.44
N TYR A 69 10.70 2.30 -10.46
CA TYR A 69 11.85 2.62 -9.61
C TYR A 69 13.19 2.16 -10.19
N ASN A 70 13.18 1.13 -11.04
CA ASN A 70 14.35 0.43 -11.59
C ASN A 70 15.35 -0.02 -10.51
N GLN A 71 14.83 -0.47 -9.36
CA GLN A 71 15.60 -0.88 -8.19
C GLN A 71 14.89 -2.06 -7.50
N THR A 72 15.66 -3.00 -6.96
CA THR A 72 15.11 -4.13 -6.21
C THR A 72 14.70 -3.77 -4.78
N THR A 73 15.36 -2.79 -4.17
CA THR A 73 15.06 -2.30 -2.82
C THR A 73 15.04 -0.79 -2.82
N ILE A 74 13.95 -0.22 -2.31
CA ILE A 74 13.77 1.22 -2.16
C ILE A 74 13.63 1.59 -0.68
N HIS A 75 13.75 2.87 -0.38
CA HIS A 75 13.63 3.41 0.98
C HIS A 75 12.69 4.61 0.97
N GLU A 76 11.55 4.50 1.63
CA GLU A 76 10.46 5.48 1.55
C GLU A 76 10.01 6.00 2.92
N ARG A 77 9.42 7.20 2.94
CA ARG A 77 9.04 7.87 4.19
C ARG A 77 7.61 7.52 4.59
N HIS A 78 7.43 7.11 5.83
CA HIS A 78 6.16 6.66 6.38
C HIS A 78 5.71 7.62 7.48
N ARG A 79 4.39 7.78 7.62
CA ARG A 79 3.72 8.53 8.68
C ARG A 79 2.27 8.03 8.86
N HIS A 80 2.12 6.78 9.26
CA HIS A 80 0.82 6.15 9.51
C HIS A 80 0.92 5.16 10.68
N ARG A 81 -0.23 4.65 11.10
CA ARG A 81 -0.36 3.70 12.23
C ARG A 81 -0.96 2.38 11.81
N TYR A 82 -1.96 2.44 10.92
CA TYR A 82 -2.66 1.27 10.43
C TYR A 82 -1.89 0.68 9.26
N GLU A 83 -1.97 -0.64 9.17
CA GLU A 83 -1.29 -1.46 8.19
C GLU A 83 -2.29 -2.37 7.48
N PHE A 84 -1.90 -2.90 6.33
CA PHE A 84 -2.66 -3.97 5.71
C PHE A 84 -2.61 -5.25 6.56
N ASN A 85 -3.78 -5.84 6.80
CA ASN A 85 -3.88 -7.08 7.55
C ASN A 85 -3.55 -8.28 6.65
N ASN A 86 -2.38 -8.87 6.87
CA ASN A 86 -1.84 -9.99 6.08
C ASN A 86 -2.74 -11.25 6.05
N LEU A 87 -3.71 -11.39 6.95
CA LEU A 87 -4.70 -12.48 6.89
C LEU A 87 -5.46 -12.50 5.56
N PHE A 88 -5.70 -11.32 4.96
CA PHE A 88 -6.43 -11.17 3.70
C PHE A 88 -5.53 -11.26 2.47
N LYS A 89 -4.20 -11.35 2.64
CA LYS A 89 -3.23 -11.31 1.54
C LYS A 89 -3.49 -12.39 0.51
N LYS A 90 -3.70 -13.63 0.96
CA LYS A 90 -3.90 -14.79 0.08
C LYS A 90 -5.12 -14.64 -0.80
N ASP A 91 -6.23 -14.18 -0.24
CA ASP A 91 -7.50 -14.07 -0.97
C ASP A 91 -7.49 -12.90 -1.94
N LEU A 92 -6.94 -11.75 -1.55
CA LEU A 92 -6.74 -10.62 -2.47
C LEU A 92 -5.78 -11.01 -3.61
N SER A 93 -4.69 -11.74 -3.32
CA SER A 93 -3.76 -12.20 -4.37
C SER A 93 -4.38 -13.11 -5.41
N LYS A 94 -5.26 -14.03 -5.00
CA LYS A 94 -5.98 -14.90 -5.94
C LYS A 94 -6.90 -14.11 -6.87
N ASN A 95 -7.29 -12.91 -6.48
CA ASN A 95 -8.26 -12.08 -7.20
C ASN A 95 -7.61 -10.89 -7.93
N GLY A 96 -6.34 -11.04 -8.34
CA GLY A 96 -5.67 -10.08 -9.23
C GLY A 96 -4.96 -8.93 -8.54
N ILE A 97 -4.85 -8.96 -7.20
CA ILE A 97 -4.10 -7.95 -6.45
C ILE A 97 -2.69 -8.44 -6.20
N ARG A 98 -1.72 -7.70 -6.69
CA ARG A 98 -0.31 -8.01 -6.51
C ARG A 98 0.28 -7.17 -5.39
N PHE A 99 0.95 -7.82 -4.45
CA PHE A 99 1.66 -7.15 -3.36
C PHE A 99 3.12 -6.92 -3.78
N SER A 100 3.34 -5.96 -4.66
CA SER A 100 4.61 -5.78 -5.37
C SER A 100 5.74 -5.18 -4.54
N GLY A 101 5.42 -4.62 -3.37
CA GLY A 101 6.40 -4.03 -2.45
C GLY A 101 6.14 -4.47 -1.01
N VAL A 102 7.16 -5.05 -0.37
CA VAL A 102 7.05 -5.58 1.00
C VAL A 102 8.27 -5.18 1.82
N ASN A 103 8.04 -4.76 3.05
CA ASN A 103 9.07 -4.70 4.08
C ASN A 103 9.19 -6.09 4.73
N HIS A 104 10.29 -6.81 4.45
CA HIS A 104 10.46 -8.18 4.95
C HIS A 104 10.76 -8.25 6.45
N ASP A 105 11.42 -7.23 7.01
CA ASP A 105 11.82 -7.22 8.41
C ASP A 105 10.59 -7.11 9.32
N LEU A 106 9.61 -6.32 8.90
CA LEU A 106 8.34 -6.10 9.62
C LEU A 106 7.19 -6.95 9.08
N ASN A 107 7.43 -7.68 7.97
CA ASN A 107 6.41 -8.40 7.21
C ASN A 107 5.21 -7.52 6.82
N LEU A 108 5.46 -6.29 6.36
CA LEU A 108 4.43 -5.32 6.00
C LEU A 108 4.33 -5.13 4.49
N VAL A 109 3.11 -5.00 4.00
CA VAL A 109 2.84 -4.62 2.61
C VAL A 109 2.99 -3.11 2.49
N GLU A 110 3.80 -2.68 1.53
CA GLU A 110 4.09 -1.27 1.29
C GLU A 110 3.54 -0.79 -0.06
N ILE A 111 3.40 -1.70 -1.03
CA ILE A 111 2.90 -1.40 -2.39
C ILE A 111 1.95 -2.50 -2.84
N VAL A 112 0.81 -2.08 -3.41
CA VAL A 112 -0.18 -2.94 -4.07
C VAL A 112 -0.42 -2.49 -5.50
N GLU A 113 -0.68 -3.46 -6.38
CA GLU A 113 -0.98 -3.26 -7.80
C GLU A 113 -2.18 -4.11 -8.21
N LEU A 114 -2.88 -3.71 -9.28
CA LEU A 114 -3.87 -4.55 -9.96
C LEU A 114 -3.26 -5.09 -11.25
N THR A 115 -3.20 -6.41 -11.40
CA THR A 115 -2.51 -7.06 -12.53
C THR A 115 -3.21 -6.83 -13.87
N ASN A 116 -4.51 -6.54 -13.87
CA ASN A 116 -5.30 -6.31 -15.07
C ASN A 116 -5.71 -4.84 -15.26
N HIS A 117 -4.84 -3.90 -14.90
CA HIS A 117 -5.08 -2.46 -15.07
C HIS A 117 -3.88 -1.79 -15.75
N PRO A 118 -4.07 -0.87 -16.71
CA PRO A 118 -2.96 -0.24 -17.44
C PRO A 118 -2.01 0.55 -16.52
N TRP A 119 -2.54 1.10 -15.42
CA TRP A 119 -1.75 1.75 -14.38
C TRP A 119 -2.51 1.74 -13.05
N PHE A 120 -2.12 0.88 -12.10
CA PHE A 120 -2.66 0.92 -10.74
C PHE A 120 -1.56 0.62 -9.74
N ILE A 121 -1.21 1.62 -8.92
CA ILE A 121 -0.26 1.48 -7.81
C ILE A 121 -0.87 2.20 -6.60
N GLY A 122 -1.07 1.47 -5.52
CA GLY A 122 -1.31 2.01 -4.18
C GLY A 122 -0.05 1.86 -3.34
N VAL A 123 0.33 2.90 -2.60
CA VAL A 123 1.47 2.88 -1.68
C VAL A 123 1.08 3.30 -0.27
N GLN A 124 1.73 2.69 0.72
CA GLN A 124 1.51 3.01 2.14
C GLN A 124 2.33 4.22 2.60
N PHE A 125 3.52 4.39 2.02
CA PHE A 125 4.41 5.52 2.26
C PHE A 125 3.99 6.81 1.55
N HIS A 126 4.76 7.87 1.80
CA HIS A 126 4.55 9.23 1.30
C HIS A 126 5.61 9.63 0.26
N PRO A 127 5.41 9.27 -1.03
CA PRO A 127 6.37 9.61 -2.09
C PRO A 127 6.54 11.13 -2.28
N GLU A 128 5.55 11.93 -1.91
CA GLU A 128 5.57 13.39 -1.92
C GLU A 128 6.72 13.98 -1.09
N PHE A 129 7.11 13.34 0.00
CA PHE A 129 8.20 13.84 0.85
C PHE A 129 9.58 13.71 0.20
N LYS A 130 9.72 12.86 -0.82
CA LYS A 130 10.99 12.67 -1.56
C LYS A 130 11.00 13.33 -2.94
N SER A 131 9.85 13.81 -3.43
CA SER A 131 9.78 14.58 -4.67
C SER A 131 10.47 15.95 -4.53
N ARG A 132 11.17 16.41 -5.56
CA ARG A 132 11.82 17.73 -5.62
C ARG A 132 11.55 18.39 -6.98
N PRO A 133 11.55 19.73 -7.09
CA PRO A 133 11.33 20.41 -8.37
C PRO A 133 12.26 19.98 -9.50
N ASN A 134 13.55 19.76 -9.19
CA ASN A 134 14.56 19.30 -10.13
C ASN A 134 14.69 17.77 -10.21
N ARG A 135 13.92 17.03 -9.41
CA ARG A 135 13.95 15.56 -9.35
C ARG A 135 12.59 15.06 -8.88
N ALA A 136 11.63 15.02 -9.80
CA ALA A 136 10.31 14.49 -9.55
C ALA A 136 10.42 13.02 -9.08
N HIS A 137 9.62 12.66 -8.09
CA HIS A 137 9.55 11.29 -7.62
C HIS A 137 9.06 10.36 -8.75
N PRO A 138 9.68 9.18 -8.97
CA PRO A 138 9.39 8.32 -10.12
C PRO A 138 7.92 7.91 -10.22
N LEU A 139 7.25 7.59 -9.10
CA LEU A 139 5.81 7.27 -9.11
C LEU A 139 4.96 8.38 -9.74
N PHE A 140 5.20 9.65 -9.40
CA PHE A 140 4.41 10.74 -9.97
C PHE A 140 4.75 10.98 -11.43
N ARG A 141 6.04 10.96 -11.78
CA ARG A 141 6.50 11.12 -13.17
C ARG A 141 5.87 10.07 -14.09
N GLU A 142 5.94 8.81 -13.69
CA GLU A 142 5.42 7.71 -14.49
C GLU A 142 3.88 7.66 -14.46
N PHE A 143 3.22 8.07 -13.37
CA PHE A 143 1.76 8.21 -13.34
C PHE A 143 1.25 9.24 -14.35
N ILE A 144 1.88 10.42 -14.43
CA ILE A 144 1.52 11.44 -15.43
C ILE A 144 1.75 10.92 -16.84
N LYS A 145 2.86 10.23 -17.09
CA LYS A 145 3.14 9.59 -18.38
C LYS A 145 2.07 8.56 -18.74
N ALA A 146 1.64 7.74 -17.78
CA ALA A 146 0.57 6.77 -17.98
C ALA A 146 -0.78 7.46 -18.25
N ALA A 147 -1.09 8.54 -17.54
CA ALA A 147 -2.30 9.33 -17.77
C ALA A 147 -2.33 9.93 -19.18
N MET A 148 -1.21 10.52 -19.64
CA MET A 148 -1.09 11.06 -21.01
C MET A 148 -1.26 9.99 -22.09
N LYS A 149 -0.81 8.75 -21.83
CA LYS A 149 -0.99 7.63 -22.77
C LYS A 149 -2.46 7.18 -22.85
N ASN A 150 -3.26 7.41 -21.82
CA ASN A 150 -4.66 6.97 -21.74
C ASN A 150 -5.66 8.12 -21.99
N SER A 151 -5.22 9.32 -22.33
CA SER A 151 -6.09 10.48 -22.55
C SER A 151 -6.71 10.53 -23.96
N HIS A 152 -7.00 9.37 -24.55
CA HIS A 152 -7.57 9.24 -25.89
C HIS A 152 -9.05 9.56 -25.93
#